data_AF-A0A924QA85-F1
#
_entry.id   AF-A0A924QA85-F1
#
_cell.length_a   1.000
_cell.length_b   1.000
_cell.length_c   1.000
_cell.angle_alpha   90.00
_cell.angle_beta   90.00
_cell.angle_gamma   90.00
#
_symmetry.space_group_name_H-M   'P 1'
#
loop_
_entity.id
_entity.type
_entity.pdbx_description
1 polymer ?
#
loop_
_entity_poly.entity_id
_entity_poly.type
_entity_poly.pdbx_seq_one_letter_code
_entity_poly.pdbx_strand_id
1 'polypeptide(L)' 'RDIVQRLQKEAVIAVQSADVKERFASQGAEAVGGTPEALSALIRSETMKWKRVIDAGQIKVE' A
#
# COMPACT_ATOMS: atom_id res chain seq x y z
N ARG A 1 -7.74 -9.28 17.34
CA ARG A 1 -7.14 -8.05 16.76
C ARG A 1 -5.63 -7.99 17.02
N ASP A 2 -5.17 -8.60 18.09
CA ASP A 2 -3.81 -8.51 18.60
C ASP A 2 -2.74 -9.03 17.62
N ILE A 3 -3.04 -10.10 16.89
CA ILE A 3 -2.14 -10.61 15.84
C ILE A 3 -1.91 -9.57 14.74
N VAL A 4 -2.98 -8.93 14.27
CA VAL A 4 -2.90 -7.89 13.23
C VAL A 4 -2.12 -6.69 13.73
N GLN A 5 -2.34 -6.27 14.99
CA GLN A 5 -1.60 -5.16 15.59
C GLN A 5 -0.10 -5.49 15.74
N ARG A 6 0.24 -6.70 16.18
CA ARG A 6 1.62 -7.14 16.27
C ARG A 6 2.28 -7.16 14.90
N LEU A 7 1.64 -7.74 13.89
CA LEU A 7 2.17 -7.77 12.52
C LEU A 7 2.33 -6.36 11.95
N GLN A 8 1.35 -5.48 12.14
CA GLN A 8 1.46 -4.10 11.69
C GLN A 8 2.64 -3.38 12.35
N LYS A 9 2.81 -3.54 13.66
CA LYS A 9 3.93 -2.94 14.39
C LYS A 9 5.28 -3.39 13.82
N GLU A 10 5.47 -4.70 13.68
CA GLU A 10 6.73 -5.25 13.16
C GLU A 10 6.95 -4.87 11.69
N ALA A 11 5.89 -4.82 10.87
CA ALA A 11 5.96 -4.38 9.49
C ALA A 11 6.40 -2.92 9.37
N VAL A 12 5.85 -2.02 10.20
CA VAL A 12 6.25 -0.61 10.24
C VAL A 12 7.72 -0.45 10.63
N ILE A 13 8.19 -1.24 11.60
CA ILE A 13 9.61 -1.24 11.99
C ILE A 13 10.48 -1.70 10.81
N ALA A 14 10.10 -2.78 10.15
CA ALA A 14 10.86 -3.36 9.03
C ALA A 14 11.00 -2.37 7.86
N VAL A 15 9.90 -1.76 7.39
CA VAL A 15 9.93 -0.80 6.26
C VAL A 15 10.68 0.49 6.57
N GLN A 16 10.91 0.81 7.85
CA GLN A 16 11.69 1.97 8.26
C GLN A 16 13.20 1.71 8.26
N SER A 17 13.63 0.45 8.24
CA SER A 17 15.04 0.07 8.23
C SER A 17 15.75 0.52 6.95
N ALA A 18 17.05 0.83 7.07
CA ALA A 18 17.84 1.33 5.94
C ALA A 18 17.93 0.31 4.79
N ASP A 19 18.20 -0.96 5.10
CA ASP A 19 18.27 -2.05 4.11
C ASP A 19 16.96 -2.21 3.34
N VAL A 20 15.80 -2.17 4.02
CA VAL A 20 14.51 -2.30 3.33
C VAL A 20 14.21 -1.07 2.48
N LYS A 21 14.50 0.14 2.96
CA LYS A 21 14.35 1.37 2.17
C LYS A 21 15.20 1.34 0.91
N GLU A 22 16.46 0.94 1.01
CA GLU A 22 17.39 0.84 -0.11
C GLU A 22 16.91 -0.19 -1.15
N ARG A 23 16.43 -1.35 -0.70
CA ARG A 23 15.88 -2.39 -1.59
C ARG A 23 14.60 -1.99 -2.31
N PHE A 24 13.73 -1.22 -1.67
CA PHE A 24 12.53 -0.68 -2.32
C PHE A 24 12.94 0.39 -3.33
N ALA A 25 13.84 1.31 -2.94
CA ALA A 25 14.33 2.37 -3.80
C ALA A 25 15.04 1.82 -5.05
N SER A 26 15.82 0.75 -4.93
CA SER A 26 16.48 0.10 -6.07
C SER A 26 15.50 -0.53 -7.07
N GLN A 27 14.27 -0.80 -6.66
CA GLN A 27 13.16 -1.26 -7.49
C GLN A 27 12.26 -0.11 -7.98
N GLY A 28 12.63 1.14 -7.71
CA GLY A 28 11.83 2.32 -8.06
C GLY A 28 10.59 2.51 -7.17
N ALA A 29 10.55 1.88 -5.99
CA ALA A 29 9.46 1.97 -5.04
C ALA A 29 9.84 2.75 -3.78
N GLU A 30 8.85 3.33 -3.12
CA GLU A 30 9.01 3.94 -1.79
C GLU A 30 8.51 2.98 -0.72
N ALA A 31 9.35 2.70 0.28
CA ALA A 31 8.94 1.90 1.43
C ALA A 31 8.07 2.76 2.37
N VAL A 32 6.76 2.49 2.37
CA VAL A 32 5.78 3.18 3.22
C VAL A 32 5.25 2.26 4.32
N GLY A 33 4.92 2.86 5.47
CA GLY A 33 4.25 2.21 6.58
C GLY A 33 3.03 3.01 7.03
N GLY A 34 2.20 2.44 7.90
CA GLY A 34 0.99 3.10 8.39
C GLY A 34 0.17 2.22 9.31
N THR A 35 -1.09 2.60 9.53
CA THR A 35 -2.05 1.80 10.31
C THR A 35 -2.90 0.89 9.39
N PRO A 36 -3.50 -0.19 9.92
CA PRO A 36 -4.39 -1.04 9.13
C PRO A 36 -5.62 -0.27 8.60
N GLU A 37 -6.09 0.72 9.36
CA GLU A 37 -7.21 1.58 8.98
C GLU A 37 -6.82 2.51 7.83
N ALA A 38 -5.61 3.07 7.84
CA ALA A 38 -5.10 3.91 6.76
C ALA A 38 -4.97 3.11 5.45
N LEU A 39 -4.46 1.87 5.52
CA LEU A 39 -4.40 0.98 4.36
C LEU A 39 -5.81 0.65 3.83
N SER A 40 -6.75 0.37 4.73
CA SER A 40 -8.15 0.09 4.34
C SER A 40 -8.82 1.31 3.68
N ALA A 41 -8.50 2.52 4.14
CA ALA A 41 -8.98 3.75 3.52
C ALA A 41 -8.38 3.95 2.12
N LEU A 42 -7.07 3.74 1.98
CA LEU A 42 -6.36 3.84 0.70
C LEU A 42 -6.93 2.88 -0.35
N ILE A 43 -7.14 1.62 0.01
CA ILE A 43 -7.71 0.62 -0.91
C ILE A 43 -9.08 1.11 -1.41
N ARG A 44 -9.97 1.55 -0.50
CA ARG A 44 -11.29 2.04 -0.90
C ARG A 44 -11.22 3.26 -1.82
N SER A 45 -10.36 4.24 -1.51
CA SER A 45 -10.22 5.43 -2.32
C SER A 45 -9.65 5.13 -3.70
N GLU A 46 -8.62 4.30 -3.78
CA GLU A 46 -7.98 3.93 -5.04
C GLU A 46 -8.93 3.06 -5.88
N THR A 47 -9.63 2.08 -5.30
CA THR A 47 -10.63 1.30 -6.03
C THR A 47 -11.70 2.19 -6.65
N MET A 48 -12.25 3.15 -5.91
CA MET A 48 -13.25 4.09 -6.45
C MET A 48 -12.67 4.98 -7.54
N LYS A 49 -11.45 5.48 -7.35
CA LYS A 49 -10.76 6.32 -8.34
C LYS A 49 -10.52 5.56 -9.64
N TRP A 50 -9.96 4.36 -9.56
CA TRP A 50 -9.64 3.55 -10.74
C TRP A 50 -10.89 3.04 -11.45
N LYS A 51 -11.99 2.76 -10.73
CA LYS A 51 -13.28 2.51 -11.37
C LYS A 51 -13.69 3.66 -12.30
N ARG A 52 -13.60 4.91 -11.83
CA ARG A 52 -13.95 6.08 -12.66
C ARG A 52 -13.03 6.20 -13.88
N VAL A 53 -11.74 5.93 -13.73
CA VAL A 53 -10.78 5.95 -14.84
C VAL A 53 -11.14 4.90 -15.88
N ILE A 54 -11.46 3.67 -15.46
CA ILE A 54 -11.86 2.58 -16.35
C ILE A 54 -13.13 2.93 -17.11
N ASP A 55 -14.16 3.40 -16.38
CA ASP A 55 -15.45 3.76 -16.97
C ASP A 55 -15.29 4.92 -17.98
N ALA A 56 -14.50 5.94 -17.64
CA ALA A 56 -14.25 7.10 -18.51
C ALA A 56 -13.40 6.76 -19.74
N GLY A 57 -12.41 5.88 -19.59
CA GLY A 57 -11.53 5.45 -20.67
C GLY A 57 -12.09 4.28 -21.50
N GLN A 58 -13.27 3.75 -21.14
CA GLN A 58 -13.84 2.53 -21.72
C GLN A 58 -12.85 1.35 -21.77
N ILE A 59 -12.00 1.26 -20.74
CA ILE A 59 -10.88 0.31 -20.68
C ILE A 59 -11.41 -1.09 -20.40
N LYS A 60 -10.97 -2.07 -21.19
CA LYS A 60 -11.25 -3.50 -20.97
C LYS A 60 -9.93 -4.26 -20.97
N VAL A 61 -9.83 -5.26 -20.09
CA VAL A 61 -8.75 -6.25 -20.15
C VAL A 61 -9.25 -7.37 -21.07
N GLU A 62 -8.44 -7.77 -22.04
CA GLU A 62 -8.73 -8.90 -22.95
C GLU A 62 -8.66 -10.25 -22.24
#